data_AF-A0A3P8UZ61-F1
#
_entry.id   AF-A0A3P8UZ61-F1
#
_cell.length_a   1.000
_cell.length_b   1.000
_cell.length_c   1.000
_cell.angle_alpha   90.00
_cell.angle_beta   90.00
_cell.angle_gamma   90.00
#
_symmetry.space_group_name_H-M   'P 1'
#
loop_
_entity.id
_entity.type
_entity.pdbx_description
1 polymer ?
#
loop_
_entity_poly.entity_id
_entity_poly.type
_entity_poly.pdbx_seq_one_letter_code
_entity_poly.pdbx_strand_id
1 'polypeptide(L)'
;MPRKSCGRVCCRGLYSCHWETKLREDHPGKHACCGFSVVLLVSLLSLCWMYICLVTFNDQEDVNWEGFKMLKRWVNFFMLGIIVSAVLTSYCVLLLLIALFHVAIGEKLDLHWFHMIFLSLGVLFIASGLTGISLKWKQEWPTVPLSLQATGPFLQFGAVVALTLLSPLVFRCFLRSKNAGCKVLIALVFVVISAAIFLCPLLIHSPCLLSELPEKPKLIGHRGAPMKAPENTIMAFNRSVECGVTAFETDVQLSKDRIPFLMHDNGSDFLLRTTNVKQKFPDTHFSHSANLTWEELQSLNAGEWFVEILWLPPDERDAVSLAAPGFIQVYNNLKEMLNKRGTHLNMKYSKLSTEEIRELRSHNKTVNLWVVNEPWLFSLLWCAGASSVTTNSCHLLRDMERPSWVMSPLQYRIAWTVVDAVAFLLMTALFIVQRTTHSHSREKEKRGDNTSAWNELMPFLPTV
;
A
#
# COMPACT_ATOMS: atom_id res chain seq x y z
N MET A 1 -46.55 -13.95 18.23
CA MET A 1 -45.38 -13.06 18.05
C MET A 1 -44.51 -13.64 16.93
N PRO A 2 -44.06 -12.88 15.92
CA PRO A 2 -43.08 -13.38 14.97
C PRO A 2 -41.72 -13.52 15.67
N ARG A 3 -41.11 -14.71 15.62
CA ARG A 3 -39.71 -14.92 16.02
C ARG A 3 -38.84 -13.98 15.16
N LYS A 4 -38.32 -12.89 15.74
CA LYS A 4 -37.31 -12.07 15.05
C LYS A 4 -36.09 -12.96 14.82
N SER A 5 -35.65 -13.08 13.57
CA SER A 5 -34.50 -13.93 13.17
C SER A 5 -33.30 -13.69 14.09
N CYS A 6 -32.65 -14.78 14.52
CA CYS A 6 -31.50 -14.77 15.42
C CYS A 6 -30.41 -13.80 14.94
N GLY A 7 -30.21 -13.68 13.62
CA GLY A 7 -29.28 -12.73 13.01
C GLY A 7 -29.57 -11.25 13.35
N ARG A 8 -30.85 -10.83 13.45
CA ARG A 8 -31.18 -9.45 13.84
C ARG A 8 -30.80 -9.15 15.29
N VAL A 9 -30.94 -10.12 16.19
CA VAL A 9 -30.55 -9.98 17.60
C VAL A 9 -29.02 -9.94 17.71
N CYS A 10 -28.32 -10.80 16.97
CA CYS A 10 -26.86 -10.84 16.95
C CYS A 10 -26.24 -9.55 16.39
N CYS A 11 -26.68 -9.05 15.22
CA CYS A 11 -26.15 -7.80 14.66
C CYS A 11 -26.43 -6.59 15.56
N ARG A 12 -27.60 -6.54 16.21
CA ARG A 12 -27.92 -5.51 17.21
C ARG A 12 -26.98 -5.58 18.41
N GLY A 13 -26.76 -6.78 18.95
CA GLY A 13 -25.80 -7.01 20.03
C GLY A 13 -24.36 -6.60 19.65
N LEU A 14 -23.92 -6.86 18.43
CA LEU A 14 -22.58 -6.51 17.96
C LEU A 14 -22.36 -5.00 17.72
N TYR A 15 -23.41 -4.24 17.39
CA TYR A 15 -23.29 -2.80 17.08
C TYR A 15 -23.61 -1.89 18.27
N SER A 16 -24.61 -2.26 19.07
CA SER A 16 -25.09 -1.47 20.21
C SER A 16 -24.72 -2.06 21.57
N CYS A 17 -24.01 -3.20 21.61
CA CYS A 17 -23.71 -3.99 22.81
C CYS A 17 -24.94 -4.44 23.63
N HIS A 18 -26.16 -4.29 23.09
CA HIS A 18 -27.40 -4.67 23.75
C HIS A 18 -27.97 -5.94 23.12
N TRP A 19 -27.83 -7.05 23.84
CA TRP A 19 -28.31 -8.38 23.44
C TRP A 19 -29.77 -8.64 23.84
N GLU A 20 -30.35 -7.81 24.73
CA GLU A 20 -31.74 -7.94 25.19
C GLU A 20 -32.75 -7.14 24.36
N THR A 21 -33.95 -7.72 24.18
CA THR A 21 -35.08 -7.18 23.42
C THR A 21 -35.94 -6.17 24.20
N LYS A 22 -35.37 -5.37 25.12
CA LYS A 22 -36.12 -4.29 25.76
C LYS A 22 -36.36 -3.13 24.78
N LEU A 23 -37.64 -2.88 24.48
CA LEU A 23 -38.11 -1.68 23.81
C LEU A 23 -38.01 -0.51 24.78
N ARG A 24 -36.85 0.13 24.82
CA ARG A 24 -36.69 1.43 25.48
C ARG A 24 -37.22 2.51 24.53
N GLU A 25 -38.32 3.15 24.93
CA GLU A 25 -38.89 4.31 24.23
C GLU A 25 -38.00 5.54 24.46
N ASP A 26 -36.84 5.57 23.81
CA ASP A 26 -36.02 6.78 23.74
C ASP A 26 -36.22 7.53 22.41
N HIS A 27 -36.40 8.84 22.56
CA HIS A 27 -36.65 9.80 21.49
C HIS A 27 -35.52 9.80 20.44
N PRO A 28 -35.78 10.21 19.19
CA PRO A 28 -34.78 10.23 18.12
C PRO A 28 -33.73 11.34 18.36
N GLY A 29 -32.73 11.05 19.18
CA GLY A 29 -31.61 11.93 19.46
C GLY A 29 -30.74 12.17 18.23
N LYS A 30 -30.29 13.42 18.03
CA LYS A 30 -29.39 13.85 16.94
C LYS A 30 -28.08 13.04 16.86
N HIS A 31 -27.71 12.37 17.95
CA HIS A 31 -26.48 11.57 18.11
C HIS A 31 -26.40 10.33 17.19
N ALA A 32 -27.53 9.69 16.84
CA ALA A 32 -27.54 8.46 16.02
C ALA A 32 -26.96 8.67 14.61
N CYS A 33 -27.29 9.81 13.97
CA CYS A 33 -26.78 10.15 12.64
C CYS A 33 -25.28 10.51 12.65
N CYS A 34 -24.82 11.10 13.77
CA CYS A 34 -23.40 11.38 14.01
C CYS A 34 -22.58 10.08 14.06
N GLY A 35 -23.04 9.07 14.81
CA GLY A 35 -22.31 7.80 14.96
C GLY A 35 -22.05 7.06 13.66
N PHE A 36 -23.03 6.96 12.76
CA PHE A 36 -22.82 6.36 11.43
C PHE A 36 -21.80 7.15 10.60
N SER A 37 -21.87 8.48 10.66
CA SER A 37 -20.96 9.37 9.92
C SER A 37 -19.52 9.23 10.40
N VAL A 38 -19.31 9.06 11.72
CA VAL A 38 -18.00 8.75 12.33
C VAL A 38 -17.50 7.38 11.88
N VAL A 39 -18.32 6.32 11.95
CA VAL A 39 -17.93 4.96 11.51
C VAL A 39 -17.50 4.97 10.04
N LEU A 40 -18.28 5.62 9.16
CA LEU A 40 -17.94 5.74 7.74
C LEU A 40 -16.62 6.48 7.52
N LEU A 41 -16.44 7.65 8.15
CA LEU A 41 -15.22 8.46 8.00
C LEU A 41 -13.97 7.74 8.50
N VAL A 42 -14.03 7.12 9.68
CA VAL A 42 -12.90 6.38 10.26
C VAL A 42 -12.60 5.11 9.47
N SER A 43 -13.60 4.44 8.90
CA SER A 43 -13.39 3.29 8.01
C SER A 43 -12.66 3.69 6.73
N LEU A 44 -13.09 4.77 6.07
CA LEU A 44 -12.40 5.31 4.89
C LEU A 44 -10.96 5.74 5.23
N LEU A 45 -10.76 6.43 6.36
CA LEU A 45 -9.43 6.80 6.84
C LEU A 45 -8.54 5.56 7.10
N SER A 46 -9.10 4.50 7.70
CA SER A 46 -8.36 3.26 7.95
C SER A 46 -7.98 2.51 6.67
N LEU A 47 -8.84 2.52 5.64
CA LEU A 47 -8.53 1.95 4.33
C LEU A 47 -7.41 2.74 3.62
N CYS A 48 -7.46 4.07 3.66
CA CYS A 48 -6.38 4.92 3.14
C CYS A 48 -5.05 4.69 3.90
N TRP A 49 -5.10 4.57 5.23
CA TRP A 49 -3.94 4.24 6.06
C TRP A 49 -3.36 2.87 5.70
N MET A 50 -4.20 1.83 5.61
CA MET A 50 -3.77 0.48 5.25
C MET A 50 -3.15 0.44 3.84
N TYR A 51 -3.71 1.19 2.89
CA TYR A 51 -3.11 1.35 1.56
C TYR A 51 -1.71 1.98 1.65
N ILE A 52 -1.53 3.07 2.41
CA ILE A 52 -0.21 3.68 2.64
C ILE A 52 0.76 2.66 3.26
N CYS A 53 0.34 1.88 4.26
CA CYS A 53 1.18 0.85 4.88
C CYS A 53 1.58 -0.28 3.92
N LEU A 54 0.67 -0.74 3.06
CA LEU A 54 0.98 -1.75 2.03
C LEU A 54 1.93 -1.19 0.98
N VAL A 55 1.78 0.08 0.63
CA VAL A 55 2.66 0.76 -0.32
C VAL A 55 4.06 0.98 0.27
N THR A 56 4.18 1.30 1.56
CA THR A 56 5.47 1.39 2.27
C THR A 56 6.06 0.04 2.67
N PHE A 57 5.37 -1.09 2.46
CA PHE A 57 5.89 -2.45 2.72
C PHE A 57 7.21 -2.73 2.01
N ASN A 58 7.35 -2.14 0.82
CA ASN A 58 8.56 -2.18 0.03
C ASN A 58 9.82 -1.73 0.80
N ASP A 59 9.65 -0.78 1.74
CA ASP A 59 10.70 -0.10 2.50
C ASP A 59 10.75 -0.55 3.98
N GLN A 60 10.23 -1.75 4.29
CA GLN A 60 10.15 -2.29 5.65
C GLN A 60 11.49 -2.33 6.41
N GLU A 61 12.61 -2.54 5.73
CA GLU A 61 13.93 -2.62 6.37
C GLU A 61 14.43 -1.26 6.87
N ASP A 62 14.09 -0.15 6.20
CA ASP A 62 14.43 1.20 6.67
C ASP A 62 13.74 1.48 8.02
N VAL A 63 12.51 0.96 8.20
CA VAL A 63 11.72 1.09 9.44
C VAL A 63 12.29 0.18 10.54
N ASN A 64 12.66 -1.05 10.21
CA ASN A 64 13.32 -1.97 11.15
C ASN A 64 14.67 -1.43 11.63
N TRP A 65 15.45 -0.82 10.72
CA TRP A 65 16.75 -0.20 11.01
C TRP A 65 16.63 0.99 11.97
N GLU A 66 15.66 1.89 11.75
CA GLU A 66 15.39 2.99 12.69
C GLU A 66 14.92 2.49 14.07
N GLY A 67 14.10 1.43 14.10
CA GLY A 67 13.73 0.76 15.35
C GLY A 67 14.94 0.17 16.09
N PHE A 68 15.84 -0.49 15.36
CA PHE A 68 17.10 -1.01 15.91
C PHE A 68 18.00 0.09 16.47
N LYS A 69 18.16 1.24 15.78
CA LYS A 69 18.96 2.37 16.30
C LYS A 69 18.48 2.85 17.66
N MET A 70 17.16 2.93 17.85
CA MET A 70 16.53 3.40 19.10
C MET A 70 16.57 2.36 20.23
N LEU A 71 16.31 1.09 19.93
CA LEU A 71 16.11 0.04 20.95
C LEU A 71 17.27 -0.94 21.09
N LYS A 72 18.30 -0.84 20.23
CA LYS A 72 19.51 -1.69 20.18
C LYS A 72 19.23 -3.20 20.16
N ARG A 73 18.05 -3.59 19.68
CA ARG A 73 17.57 -4.97 19.54
C ARG A 73 16.90 -5.15 18.19
N TRP A 74 17.26 -6.20 17.46
CA TRP A 74 16.64 -6.52 16.17
C TRP A 74 15.23 -7.10 16.38
N VAL A 75 14.21 -6.44 15.81
CA VAL A 75 12.80 -6.85 15.80
C VAL A 75 12.20 -6.32 14.49
N ASN A 76 11.33 -7.10 13.84
CA ASN A 76 10.58 -6.63 12.68
C ASN A 76 9.40 -5.73 13.12
N PHE A 77 9.73 -4.49 13.49
CA PHE A 77 8.77 -3.47 13.93
C PHE A 77 7.77 -3.11 12.83
N PHE A 78 8.18 -3.19 11.56
CA PHE A 78 7.31 -2.91 10.43
C PHE A 78 6.13 -3.91 10.38
N MET A 79 6.40 -5.21 10.48
CA MET A 79 5.36 -6.24 10.49
C MET A 79 4.40 -6.12 11.67
N LEU A 80 4.88 -5.70 12.85
CA LEU A 80 4.00 -5.39 13.99
C LEU A 80 3.05 -4.23 13.66
N GLY A 81 3.55 -3.16 13.04
CA GLY A 81 2.74 -2.04 12.57
C GLY A 81 1.69 -2.43 11.52
N ILE A 82 2.06 -3.31 10.58
CA ILE A 82 1.14 -3.89 9.57
C ILE A 82 0.02 -4.68 10.25
N ILE A 83 0.34 -5.57 11.19
CA ILE A 83 -0.66 -6.40 11.89
C ILE A 83 -1.65 -5.52 12.65
N VAL A 84 -1.18 -4.53 13.41
CA VAL A 84 -2.06 -3.58 14.14
C VAL A 84 -2.94 -2.80 13.17
N SER A 85 -2.39 -2.33 12.05
CA SER A 85 -3.13 -1.58 11.03
C SER A 85 -4.18 -2.45 10.32
N ALA A 86 -3.87 -3.72 10.04
CA ALA A 86 -4.80 -4.67 9.44
C ALA A 86 -5.96 -5.03 10.39
N VAL A 87 -5.68 -5.24 11.68
CA VAL A 87 -6.71 -5.49 12.71
C VAL A 87 -7.63 -4.28 12.86
N LEU A 88 -7.06 -3.07 12.97
CA LEU A 88 -7.83 -1.82 13.07
C LEU A 88 -8.73 -1.62 11.84
N THR A 89 -8.19 -1.80 10.63
CA THR A 89 -8.93 -1.62 9.38
C THR A 89 -10.06 -2.66 9.25
N SER A 90 -9.77 -3.92 9.57
CA SER A 90 -10.77 -5.00 9.55
C SER A 90 -11.91 -4.73 10.53
N TYR A 91 -11.61 -4.23 11.72
CA TYR A 91 -12.59 -3.83 12.73
C TYR A 91 -13.49 -2.69 12.23
N CYS A 92 -12.91 -1.62 11.68
CA CYS A 92 -13.67 -0.49 11.15
C CYS A 92 -14.58 -0.90 9.99
N VAL A 93 -14.05 -1.65 9.02
CA VAL A 93 -14.82 -2.16 7.87
C VAL A 93 -15.95 -3.08 8.32
N LEU A 94 -15.71 -4.01 9.26
CA LEU A 94 -16.76 -4.87 9.81
C LEU A 94 -17.87 -4.06 10.49
N LEU A 95 -17.50 -3.05 11.28
CA LEU A 95 -18.45 -2.17 11.95
C LEU A 95 -19.30 -1.36 10.95
N LEU A 96 -18.69 -0.88 9.85
CA LEU A 96 -19.39 -0.23 8.74
C LEU A 96 -20.35 -1.19 8.02
N LEU A 97 -19.95 -2.43 7.74
CA LEU A 97 -20.80 -3.44 7.12
C LEU A 97 -22.04 -3.76 7.98
N ILE A 98 -21.86 -3.90 9.30
CA ILE A 98 -22.97 -4.08 10.26
C ILE A 98 -23.89 -2.85 10.25
N ALA A 99 -23.33 -1.64 10.20
CA ALA A 99 -24.10 -0.40 10.12
C ALA A 99 -24.95 -0.32 8.83
N LEU A 100 -24.35 -0.65 7.67
CA LEU A 100 -25.03 -0.70 6.38
C LEU A 100 -26.14 -1.76 6.36
N PHE A 101 -25.93 -2.90 7.01
CA PHE A 101 -26.94 -3.94 7.19
C PHE A 101 -28.13 -3.47 8.06
N HIS A 102 -27.87 -2.73 9.14
CA HIS A 102 -28.93 -2.09 9.94
C HIS A 102 -29.73 -1.08 9.11
N VAL A 103 -29.08 -0.26 8.29
CA VAL A 103 -29.73 0.67 7.35
C VAL A 103 -30.59 -0.10 6.33
N ALA A 104 -30.07 -1.21 5.78
CA ALA A 104 -30.77 -2.03 4.79
C ALA A 104 -32.09 -2.64 5.34
N ILE A 105 -32.10 -3.01 6.62
CA ILE A 105 -33.26 -3.59 7.33
C ILE A 105 -34.16 -2.51 7.95
N GLY A 106 -33.65 -1.29 8.17
CA GLY A 106 -34.37 -0.19 8.81
C GLY A 106 -34.43 -0.29 10.33
N GLU A 107 -33.46 -0.96 10.97
CA GLU A 107 -33.26 -0.93 12.43
C GLU A 107 -32.59 0.40 12.86
N LYS A 108 -32.71 0.77 14.14
CA LYS A 108 -32.06 1.99 14.66
C LYS A 108 -30.53 1.82 14.68
N LEU A 109 -29.81 2.82 14.18
CA LEU A 109 -28.35 2.95 14.32
C LEU A 109 -28.02 3.53 15.69
N ASP A 110 -27.72 2.67 16.65
CA ASP A 110 -27.29 3.04 18.00
C ASP A 110 -25.90 2.44 18.24
N LEU A 111 -24.84 3.26 18.12
CA LEU A 111 -23.46 2.80 18.25
C LEU A 111 -23.00 2.87 19.71
N HIS A 112 -22.55 1.75 20.26
CA HIS A 112 -22.11 1.72 21.64
C HIS A 112 -20.85 2.57 21.90
N TRP A 113 -20.77 3.20 23.08
CA TRP A 113 -19.66 4.10 23.44
C TRP A 113 -18.28 3.42 23.46
N PHE A 114 -18.20 2.11 23.72
CA PHE A 114 -16.94 1.36 23.56
C PHE A 114 -16.40 1.43 22.12
N HIS A 115 -17.26 1.31 21.09
CA HIS A 115 -16.81 1.47 19.70
C HIS A 115 -16.30 2.88 19.44
N MET A 116 -16.92 3.92 20.01
CA MET A 116 -16.43 5.29 19.90
C MET A 116 -15.02 5.46 20.49
N ILE A 117 -14.70 4.79 21.60
CA ILE A 117 -13.34 4.77 22.16
C ILE A 117 -12.36 4.10 21.21
N PHE A 118 -12.67 2.89 20.72
CA PHE A 118 -11.78 2.18 19.79
C PHE A 118 -11.55 2.94 18.48
N LEU A 119 -12.60 3.57 17.92
CA LEU A 119 -12.49 4.42 16.72
C LEU A 119 -11.62 5.66 17.01
N SER A 120 -11.76 6.28 18.18
CA SER A 120 -10.94 7.44 18.59
C SER A 120 -9.46 7.06 18.77
N LEU A 121 -9.17 5.93 19.42
CA LEU A 121 -7.82 5.37 19.53
C LEU A 121 -7.23 5.02 18.16
N GLY A 122 -8.06 4.48 17.25
CA GLY A 122 -7.69 4.22 15.86
C GLY A 122 -7.30 5.48 15.10
N VAL A 123 -8.07 6.57 15.22
CA VAL A 123 -7.73 7.87 14.63
C VAL A 123 -6.41 8.42 15.18
N LEU A 124 -6.18 8.32 16.51
CA LEU A 124 -4.92 8.75 17.13
C LEU A 124 -3.71 7.91 16.64
N PHE A 125 -3.88 6.60 16.49
CA PHE A 125 -2.85 5.71 15.93
C PHE A 125 -2.51 6.09 14.48
N ILE A 126 -3.53 6.26 13.63
CA ILE A 126 -3.33 6.67 12.22
C ILE A 126 -2.67 8.05 12.15
N ALA A 127 -3.12 9.04 12.94
CA ALA A 127 -2.53 10.37 12.98
C ALA A 127 -1.06 10.33 13.42
N SER A 128 -0.72 9.51 14.42
CA SER A 128 0.66 9.31 14.87
C SER A 128 1.52 8.67 13.79
N GLY A 129 0.99 7.66 13.07
CA GLY A 129 1.67 7.01 11.95
C GLY A 129 1.94 7.96 10.78
N LEU A 130 0.93 8.71 10.33
CA LEU A 130 1.05 9.75 9.30
C LEU A 130 2.05 10.84 9.70
N THR A 131 2.08 11.22 10.98
CA THR A 131 3.04 12.19 11.53
C THR A 131 4.45 11.61 11.51
N GLY A 132 4.63 10.35 11.92
CA GLY A 132 5.92 9.66 11.88
C GLY A 132 6.51 9.59 10.47
N ILE A 133 5.71 9.19 9.48
CA ILE A 133 6.11 9.20 8.07
C ILE A 133 6.46 10.63 7.62
N SER A 134 5.65 11.63 7.97
CA SER A 134 5.87 13.02 7.55
C SER A 134 7.11 13.68 8.15
N LEU A 135 7.51 13.30 9.36
CA LEU A 135 8.67 13.88 10.05
C LEU A 135 9.97 13.11 9.78
N LYS A 136 9.96 11.77 9.82
CA LYS A 136 11.16 10.95 9.60
C LYS A 136 11.36 10.53 8.13
N TRP A 137 10.27 10.15 7.44
CA TRP A 137 10.30 9.53 6.11
C TRP A 137 9.63 10.40 5.03
N LYS A 138 9.82 11.72 5.11
CA LYS A 138 9.25 12.68 4.14
C LYS A 138 9.60 12.35 2.68
N GLN A 139 10.72 11.65 2.47
CA GLN A 139 11.21 11.21 1.17
C GLN A 139 10.38 10.09 0.52
N GLU A 140 9.54 9.40 1.29
CA GLU A 140 8.71 8.25 0.84
C GLU A 140 7.28 8.65 0.46
N TRP A 141 6.85 9.87 0.75
CA TRP A 141 5.56 10.37 0.30
C TRP A 141 5.30 10.25 -1.21
N PRO A 142 6.28 10.43 -2.12
CA PRO A 142 6.10 10.20 -3.57
C PRO A 142 5.80 8.74 -3.95
N THR A 143 6.07 7.76 -3.09
CA THR A 143 5.71 6.36 -3.34
C THR A 143 4.20 6.15 -3.42
N VAL A 144 3.41 6.93 -2.67
CA VAL A 144 1.93 6.83 -2.68
C VAL A 144 1.33 7.20 -4.04
N PRO A 145 1.60 8.40 -4.64
CA PRO A 145 1.11 8.71 -5.99
C PRO A 145 1.75 7.82 -7.06
N LEU A 146 3.01 7.39 -6.92
CA LEU A 146 3.62 6.43 -7.84
C LEU A 146 2.85 5.09 -7.85
N SER A 147 2.47 4.58 -6.68
CA SER A 147 1.65 3.38 -6.58
C SER A 147 0.26 3.57 -7.18
N LEU A 148 -0.35 4.75 -7.03
CA LEU A 148 -1.63 5.08 -7.67
C LEU A 148 -1.56 5.07 -9.22
N GLN A 149 -0.38 5.28 -9.83
CA GLN A 149 -0.21 5.08 -11.27
C GLN A 149 -0.32 3.59 -11.66
N ALA A 150 0.07 2.65 -10.80
CA ALA A 150 -0.10 1.21 -11.02
C ALA A 150 -1.53 0.74 -10.68
N THR A 151 -2.03 1.15 -9.52
CA THR A 151 -3.26 0.58 -8.91
C THR A 151 -4.53 1.32 -9.32
N GLY A 152 -4.43 2.58 -9.76
CA GLY A 152 -5.54 3.46 -10.09
C GLY A 152 -6.65 2.83 -10.94
N PRO A 153 -6.36 2.16 -12.08
CA PRO A 153 -7.37 1.50 -12.91
C PRO A 153 -8.20 0.46 -12.14
N PHE A 154 -7.57 -0.29 -11.22
CA PHE A 154 -8.22 -1.36 -10.45
C PHE A 154 -8.99 -0.81 -9.25
N LEU A 155 -8.48 0.26 -8.63
CA LEU A 155 -9.19 1.02 -7.62
C LEU A 155 -10.46 1.67 -8.20
N GLN A 156 -10.43 2.12 -9.46
CA GLN A 156 -11.63 2.62 -10.14
C GLN A 156 -12.68 1.51 -10.36
N PHE A 157 -12.28 0.34 -10.88
CA PHE A 157 -13.21 -0.79 -11.01
C PHE A 157 -13.81 -1.22 -9.66
N GLY A 158 -12.98 -1.28 -8.61
CA GLY A 158 -13.43 -1.54 -7.24
C GLY A 158 -14.43 -0.50 -6.73
N ALA A 159 -14.19 0.78 -7.02
CA ALA A 159 -15.09 1.89 -6.68
C ALA A 159 -16.43 1.81 -7.43
N VAL A 160 -16.44 1.44 -8.72
CA VAL A 160 -17.67 1.23 -9.50
C VAL A 160 -18.50 0.06 -8.95
N VAL A 161 -17.85 -1.06 -8.60
CA VAL A 161 -18.52 -2.20 -7.96
C VAL A 161 -19.12 -1.80 -6.60
N ALA A 162 -18.34 -1.11 -5.76
CA ALA A 162 -18.81 -0.63 -4.46
C ALA A 162 -19.98 0.37 -4.59
N LEU A 163 -19.90 1.33 -5.52
CA LEU A 163 -20.99 2.26 -5.84
C LEU A 163 -22.26 1.52 -6.28
N THR A 164 -22.12 0.54 -7.17
CA THR A 164 -23.23 -0.27 -7.68
C THR A 164 -23.91 -1.04 -6.54
N LEU A 165 -23.14 -1.68 -5.65
CA LEU A 165 -23.65 -2.42 -4.48
C LEU A 165 -24.30 -1.51 -3.41
N LEU A 166 -23.83 -0.27 -3.25
CA LEU A 166 -24.38 0.69 -2.30
C LEU A 166 -25.59 1.47 -2.86
N SER A 167 -25.71 1.61 -4.18
CA SER A 167 -26.81 2.30 -4.85
C SER A 167 -28.22 1.91 -4.38
N PRO A 168 -28.56 0.63 -4.07
CA PRO A 168 -29.90 0.24 -3.64
C PRO A 168 -30.27 0.82 -2.27
N LEU A 169 -29.29 1.13 -1.41
CA LEU A 169 -29.51 1.78 -0.12
C LEU A 169 -29.79 3.27 -0.31
N VAL A 170 -29.02 3.92 -1.18
CA VAL A 170 -29.20 5.34 -1.53
C VAL A 170 -30.56 5.58 -2.17
N PHE A 171 -30.98 4.72 -3.10
CA PHE A 171 -32.29 4.78 -3.76
C PHE A 171 -33.44 4.60 -2.76
N ARG A 172 -33.36 3.65 -1.81
CA ARG A 172 -34.33 3.51 -0.71
C ARG A 172 -34.44 4.78 0.12
N CYS A 173 -33.31 5.38 0.51
CA CYS A 173 -33.28 6.64 1.27
C CYS A 173 -33.93 7.80 0.49
N PHE A 174 -33.62 7.93 -0.81
CA PHE A 174 -34.20 8.94 -1.70
C PHE A 174 -35.73 8.79 -1.86
N LEU A 175 -36.20 7.57 -2.13
CA LEU A 175 -37.62 7.27 -2.33
C LEU A 175 -38.43 7.50 -1.05
N ARG A 176 -37.94 7.00 0.10
CA ARG A 176 -38.60 7.05 1.41
C ARG A 176 -38.58 8.44 2.06
N SER A 177 -37.63 9.30 1.70
CA SER A 177 -37.61 10.69 2.20
C SER A 177 -38.92 11.41 1.89
N LYS A 178 -39.42 12.22 2.84
CA LYS A 178 -40.58 13.11 2.65
C LYS A 178 -40.18 14.57 2.41
N ASN A 179 -38.96 14.96 2.80
CA ASN A 179 -38.46 16.34 2.66
C ASN A 179 -37.78 16.51 1.28
N ALA A 180 -38.26 17.49 0.50
CA ALA A 180 -37.73 17.82 -0.82
C ALA A 180 -36.25 18.22 -0.79
N GLY A 181 -35.82 19.02 0.18
CA GLY A 181 -34.41 19.42 0.34
C GLY A 181 -33.50 18.22 0.60
N CYS A 182 -33.93 17.28 1.46
CA CYS A 182 -33.20 16.03 1.69
C CYS A 182 -33.14 15.14 0.43
N LYS A 183 -34.18 15.12 -0.41
CA LYS A 183 -34.14 14.40 -1.70
C LYS A 183 -33.13 14.99 -2.66
N VAL A 184 -33.15 16.32 -2.82
CA VAL A 184 -32.19 17.04 -3.68
C VAL A 184 -30.77 16.80 -3.19
N LEU A 185 -30.52 16.86 -1.88
CA LEU A 185 -29.20 16.59 -1.30
C LEU A 185 -28.72 15.16 -1.56
N ILE A 186 -29.57 14.14 -1.31
CA ILE A 186 -29.21 12.73 -1.55
C ILE A 186 -28.91 12.50 -3.04
N ALA A 187 -29.75 13.02 -3.93
CA ALA A 187 -29.56 12.89 -5.38
C ALA A 187 -28.28 13.60 -5.85
N LEU A 188 -28.05 14.84 -5.40
CA LEU A 188 -26.86 15.62 -5.77
C LEU A 188 -25.58 14.93 -5.31
N VAL A 189 -25.50 14.50 -4.06
CA VAL A 189 -24.33 13.78 -3.52
C VAL A 189 -24.08 12.49 -4.30
N PHE A 190 -25.13 11.71 -4.58
CA PHE A 190 -24.99 10.48 -5.36
C PHE A 190 -24.53 10.72 -6.79
N VAL A 191 -25.09 11.73 -7.48
CA VAL A 191 -24.69 12.10 -8.85
C VAL A 191 -23.26 12.61 -8.90
N VAL A 192 -22.85 13.47 -7.97
CA VAL A 192 -21.47 14.00 -7.91
C VAL A 192 -20.46 12.89 -7.65
N ILE A 193 -20.73 11.99 -6.70
CA ILE A 193 -19.86 10.83 -6.41
C ILE A 193 -19.80 9.88 -7.61
N SER A 194 -20.94 9.58 -8.24
CA SER A 194 -21.01 8.70 -9.42
C SER A 194 -20.24 9.28 -10.60
N ALA A 195 -20.43 10.58 -10.89
CA ALA A 195 -19.70 11.28 -11.94
C ALA A 195 -18.19 11.31 -11.66
N ALA A 196 -17.78 11.56 -10.41
CA ALA A 196 -16.37 11.52 -10.04
C ALA A 196 -15.74 10.13 -10.27
N ILE A 197 -16.43 9.04 -9.90
CA ILE A 197 -15.93 7.67 -10.09
C ILE A 197 -15.88 7.27 -11.57
N PHE A 198 -16.92 7.57 -12.35
CA PHE A 198 -16.98 7.24 -13.78
C PHE A 198 -16.06 8.10 -14.65
N LEU A 199 -15.78 9.35 -14.26
CA LEU A 199 -14.85 10.24 -14.97
C LEU A 199 -13.40 10.14 -14.47
N CYS A 200 -13.16 9.49 -13.32
CA CYS A 200 -11.82 9.29 -12.76
C CYS A 200 -10.79 8.73 -13.78
N PRO A 201 -11.12 7.77 -14.67
CA PRO A 201 -10.21 7.26 -15.69
C PRO A 201 -9.58 8.31 -16.61
N LEU A 202 -10.23 9.46 -16.81
CA LEU A 202 -9.66 10.59 -17.58
C LEU A 202 -8.47 11.26 -16.89
N LEU A 203 -8.29 11.03 -15.59
CA LEU A 203 -7.21 11.57 -14.76
C LEU A 203 -6.12 10.52 -14.45
N ILE A 204 -6.36 9.25 -14.74
CA ILE A 204 -5.43 8.15 -14.43
C ILE A 204 -4.33 8.07 -15.49
N HIS A 205 -3.14 8.54 -15.11
CA HIS A 205 -1.94 8.45 -15.92
C HIS A 205 -1.15 7.23 -15.44
N SER A 206 -1.23 6.12 -16.18
CA SER A 206 -0.53 4.86 -15.85
C SER A 206 0.46 4.51 -16.94
N PRO A 207 1.76 4.33 -16.62
CA PRO A 207 2.77 3.90 -17.59
C PRO A 207 2.57 2.44 -18.01
N CYS A 208 1.74 1.66 -17.31
CA CYS A 208 1.39 0.27 -17.64
C CYS A 208 0.34 0.16 -18.77
N LEU A 209 -0.24 1.27 -19.22
CA LEU A 209 -1.20 1.33 -20.32
C LEU A 209 -0.47 1.61 -21.65
N LEU A 210 0.26 0.62 -22.16
CA LEU A 210 1.01 0.66 -23.42
C LEU A 210 0.57 -0.43 -24.41
N SER A 211 0.83 -0.22 -25.69
CA SER A 211 0.62 -1.23 -26.75
C SER A 211 1.82 -2.17 -26.93
N GLU A 212 3.03 -1.65 -26.75
CA GLU A 212 4.29 -2.41 -26.83
C GLU A 212 5.09 -2.20 -25.54
N LEU A 213 5.72 -3.28 -25.05
CA LEU A 213 6.52 -3.24 -23.83
C LEU A 213 8.01 -3.00 -24.17
N PRO A 214 8.74 -2.20 -23.38
CA PRO A 214 10.19 -2.09 -23.51
C PRO A 214 10.90 -3.39 -23.08
N GLU A 215 12.20 -3.51 -23.40
CA GLU A 215 13.06 -4.60 -22.95
C GLU A 215 12.93 -4.80 -21.42
N LYS A 216 12.89 -6.06 -20.97
CA LYS A 216 12.80 -6.40 -19.53
C LYS A 216 14.00 -5.79 -18.79
N PRO A 217 13.79 -5.11 -17.64
CA PRO A 217 14.87 -4.68 -16.78
C PRO A 217 15.80 -5.86 -16.45
N LYS A 218 17.10 -5.65 -16.67
CA LYS A 218 18.16 -6.55 -16.20
C LYS A 218 18.18 -6.51 -14.67
N LEU A 219 18.89 -7.43 -14.03
CA LEU A 219 19.02 -7.41 -12.57
C LEU A 219 20.44 -6.95 -12.20
N ILE A 220 20.55 -6.13 -11.16
CA ILE A 220 21.84 -5.82 -10.53
C ILE A 220 21.82 -6.45 -9.14
N GLY A 221 22.84 -7.24 -8.86
CA GLY A 221 23.06 -7.81 -7.54
C GLY A 221 23.55 -6.71 -6.61
N HIS A 222 22.60 -5.94 -6.07
CA HIS A 222 22.82 -5.02 -4.95
C HIS A 222 23.65 -5.78 -3.92
N ARG A 223 24.90 -5.32 -3.77
CA ARG A 223 26.04 -5.84 -3.01
C ARG A 223 26.20 -7.36 -2.89
N GLY A 224 25.68 -8.08 -3.89
CA GLY A 224 25.45 -9.52 -3.83
C GLY A 224 23.99 -9.90 -4.04
N ALA A 225 23.49 -10.74 -3.14
CA ALA A 225 22.09 -11.10 -3.00
C ALA A 225 21.71 -11.01 -1.50
N PRO A 226 21.11 -9.89 -1.02
CA PRO A 226 20.86 -9.58 0.41
C PRO A 226 19.83 -10.46 1.12
N MET A 227 19.36 -11.51 0.46
CA MET A 227 18.41 -12.49 0.99
C MET A 227 18.77 -13.92 0.55
N LYS A 228 20.01 -14.13 0.06
CA LYS A 228 20.57 -15.44 -0.24
C LYS A 228 22.04 -15.70 0.16
N ALA A 229 22.94 -14.71 0.40
CA ALA A 229 24.29 -14.93 0.96
C ALA A 229 25.15 -13.66 1.33
N PRO A 230 26.13 -13.75 2.27
CA PRO A 230 26.83 -12.64 2.98
C PRO A 230 27.29 -11.40 2.24
N GLU A 231 26.95 -10.18 2.72
CA GLU A 231 27.22 -8.93 1.98
C GLU A 231 28.65 -8.81 1.66
N ASN A 232 28.92 -8.31 0.45
CA ASN A 232 30.26 -7.87 0.17
C ASN A 232 31.27 -9.04 0.36
N THR A 233 30.76 -10.27 0.27
CA THR A 233 31.51 -11.53 0.24
C THR A 233 31.26 -12.25 -1.08
N ILE A 234 32.16 -13.18 -1.41
CA ILE A 234 32.03 -14.04 -2.59
C ILE A 234 30.74 -14.88 -2.56
N MET A 235 30.20 -15.23 -1.38
CA MET A 235 28.98 -16.02 -1.29
C MET A 235 27.76 -15.25 -1.83
N ALA A 236 27.65 -13.96 -1.47
CA ALA A 236 26.66 -13.00 -2.00
C ALA A 236 26.63 -12.97 -3.52
N PHE A 237 27.80 -12.76 -4.11
CA PHE A 237 27.97 -12.55 -5.54
C PHE A 237 27.68 -13.84 -6.31
N ASN A 238 28.10 -15.01 -5.81
CA ASN A 238 27.73 -16.29 -6.42
C ASN A 238 26.20 -16.50 -6.44
N ARG A 239 25.50 -16.17 -5.36
CA ARG A 239 24.02 -16.30 -5.29
C ARG A 239 23.26 -15.29 -6.16
N SER A 240 23.88 -14.16 -6.51
CA SER A 240 23.28 -13.21 -7.44
C SER A 240 23.54 -13.59 -8.91
N VAL A 241 24.69 -14.21 -9.24
CA VAL A 241 24.93 -14.82 -10.57
C VAL A 241 23.86 -15.85 -10.92
N GLU A 242 23.48 -16.72 -9.98
CA GLU A 242 22.36 -17.68 -10.14
C GLU A 242 21.02 -17.01 -10.50
N CYS A 243 20.85 -15.72 -10.18
CA CYS A 243 19.65 -14.94 -10.49
C CYS A 243 19.73 -14.21 -11.84
N GLY A 244 20.81 -14.39 -12.61
CA GLY A 244 21.00 -13.75 -13.92
C GLY A 244 21.31 -12.25 -13.83
N VAL A 245 21.95 -11.79 -12.75
CA VAL A 245 22.36 -10.39 -12.63
C VAL A 245 23.42 -10.04 -13.68
N THR A 246 23.34 -8.83 -14.22
CA THR A 246 24.29 -8.29 -15.22
C THR A 246 25.48 -7.59 -14.57
N ALA A 247 25.34 -7.16 -13.31
CA ALA A 247 26.41 -6.54 -12.53
C ALA A 247 26.20 -6.81 -11.03
N PHE A 248 27.26 -6.63 -10.26
CA PHE A 248 27.18 -6.41 -8.82
C PHE A 248 27.35 -4.91 -8.57
N GLU A 249 26.57 -4.34 -7.68
CA GLU A 249 26.80 -2.99 -7.16
C GLU A 249 27.45 -3.17 -5.78
N THR A 250 28.61 -2.57 -5.52
CA THR A 250 29.42 -2.85 -4.32
C THR A 250 30.39 -1.69 -4.04
N ASP A 251 31.33 -1.89 -3.10
CA ASP A 251 31.42 -1.02 -1.95
C ASP A 251 32.80 -0.99 -1.32
N VAL A 252 33.37 0.16 -0.93
CA VAL A 252 34.80 0.21 -0.58
C VAL A 252 35.12 1.13 0.60
N GLN A 253 35.79 0.57 1.60
CA GLN A 253 36.47 1.30 2.67
C GLN A 253 37.98 0.98 2.66
N LEU A 254 38.78 1.77 3.37
CA LEU A 254 40.23 1.61 3.49
C LEU A 254 40.65 1.28 4.93
N SER A 255 41.55 0.29 5.06
CA SER A 255 42.22 -0.01 6.33
C SER A 255 43.33 1.00 6.66
N LYS A 256 43.91 0.89 7.86
CA LYS A 256 45.08 1.66 8.35
C LYS A 256 46.28 1.59 7.41
N ASP A 257 46.52 0.42 6.85
CA ASP A 257 47.55 0.07 5.87
C ASP A 257 47.10 0.30 4.41
N ARG A 258 46.00 1.03 4.19
CA ARG A 258 45.48 1.48 2.88
C ARG A 258 45.04 0.35 1.95
N ILE A 259 44.67 -0.81 2.49
CA ILE A 259 44.10 -1.91 1.72
C ILE A 259 42.58 -1.72 1.59
N PRO A 260 42.00 -1.77 0.38
CA PRO A 260 40.56 -1.64 0.17
C PRO A 260 39.82 -2.93 0.56
N PHE A 261 38.67 -2.77 1.23
CA PHE A 261 37.79 -3.86 1.62
C PHE A 261 36.31 -3.46 1.51
N LEU A 262 35.43 -4.45 1.42
CA LEU A 262 34.00 -4.23 1.14
C LEU A 262 33.18 -4.22 2.45
N MET A 263 32.43 -3.14 2.75
CA MET A 263 31.78 -2.92 4.07
C MET A 263 30.78 -1.75 4.08
N HIS A 264 29.58 -1.90 4.69
CA HIS A 264 28.62 -0.77 4.76
C HIS A 264 28.82 0.29 5.81
N ASP A 265 28.67 -0.11 7.06
CA ASP A 265 28.46 0.87 8.09
C ASP A 265 29.75 1.71 8.21
N ASN A 266 29.66 2.94 8.69
CA ASN A 266 30.81 3.85 8.78
C ASN A 266 30.82 4.59 10.12
N GLY A 267 31.90 5.34 10.38
CA GLY A 267 32.11 5.99 11.69
C GLY A 267 32.32 4.99 12.82
N SER A 268 31.83 5.33 14.03
CA SER A 268 32.20 4.65 15.27
C SER A 268 31.66 3.23 15.45
N ASP A 269 30.57 2.90 14.76
CA ASP A 269 29.81 1.65 14.95
C ASP A 269 30.01 0.68 13.75
N PHE A 270 30.98 0.96 12.87
CA PHE A 270 31.05 0.42 11.51
C PHE A 270 31.19 -1.11 11.38
N LEU A 271 31.69 -1.77 12.42
CA LEU A 271 31.86 -3.23 12.48
C LEU A 271 30.72 -3.92 13.27
N LEU A 272 29.83 -3.17 13.93
CA LEU A 272 28.94 -3.71 14.96
C LEU A 272 27.75 -4.52 14.44
N ARG A 273 27.24 -4.19 13.25
CA ARG A 273 26.18 -4.96 12.59
C ARG A 273 26.74 -6.19 11.88
N THR A 274 27.90 -6.01 11.23
CA THR A 274 28.37 -6.88 10.15
C THR A 274 29.54 -7.78 10.52
N THR A 275 29.91 -7.87 11.80
CA THR A 275 31.00 -8.74 12.25
C THR A 275 30.81 -9.20 13.69
N ASN A 276 31.65 -10.13 14.12
CA ASN A 276 31.80 -10.52 15.54
C ASN A 276 32.77 -9.63 16.35
N VAL A 277 33.08 -8.39 15.92
CA VAL A 277 34.11 -7.52 16.54
C VAL A 277 34.01 -7.42 18.07
N LYS A 278 32.80 -7.31 18.65
CA LYS A 278 32.59 -7.21 20.11
C LYS A 278 33.01 -8.46 20.87
N GLN A 279 32.96 -9.63 20.23
CA GLN A 279 33.37 -10.91 20.82
C GLN A 279 34.89 -11.06 20.73
N LYS A 280 35.51 -10.52 19.67
CA LYS A 280 36.95 -10.65 19.40
C LYS A 280 37.80 -9.59 20.09
N PHE A 281 37.28 -8.36 20.22
CA PHE A 281 37.96 -7.21 20.80
C PHE A 281 37.03 -6.51 21.81
N PRO A 282 36.71 -7.15 22.96
CA PRO A 282 35.69 -6.65 23.90
C PRO A 282 36.04 -5.29 24.53
N ASP A 283 37.32 -5.05 24.80
CA ASP A 283 37.81 -3.87 25.52
C ASP A 283 38.33 -2.75 24.59
N THR A 284 38.16 -2.88 23.27
CA THR A 284 38.70 -1.94 22.27
C THR A 284 37.60 -1.34 21.40
N HIS A 285 37.58 -0.02 21.27
CA HIS A 285 36.59 0.69 20.47
C HIS A 285 37.23 1.35 19.24
N PHE A 286 36.88 0.87 18.05
CA PHE A 286 37.40 1.41 16.79
C PHE A 286 36.49 2.50 16.25
N SER A 287 36.98 3.75 16.21
CA SER A 287 36.18 4.91 15.76
C SER A 287 36.09 5.07 14.24
N HIS A 288 37.02 4.47 13.49
CA HIS A 288 37.08 4.50 12.02
C HIS A 288 37.80 3.26 11.47
N SER A 289 37.54 2.92 10.20
CA SER A 289 38.19 1.83 9.46
C SER A 289 39.71 1.98 9.31
N ALA A 290 40.20 3.22 9.26
CA ALA A 290 41.63 3.54 9.27
C ALA A 290 42.36 3.24 10.61
N ASN A 291 41.66 2.75 11.64
CA ASN A 291 42.28 2.38 12.92
C ASN A 291 42.79 0.93 12.96
N LEU A 292 42.27 0.03 12.10
CA LEU A 292 42.64 -1.38 12.03
C LEU A 292 43.50 -1.68 10.80
N THR A 293 44.48 -2.56 10.96
CA THR A 293 45.21 -3.18 9.85
C THR A 293 44.35 -4.19 9.09
N TRP A 294 44.77 -4.54 7.87
CA TRP A 294 44.12 -5.58 7.10
C TRP A 294 44.13 -6.96 7.79
N GLU A 295 45.21 -7.32 8.47
CA GLU A 295 45.32 -8.57 9.23
C GLU A 295 44.26 -8.65 10.34
N GLU A 296 44.07 -7.58 11.10
CA GLU A 296 43.02 -7.49 12.12
C GLU A 296 41.61 -7.62 11.52
N LEU A 297 41.36 -7.00 10.37
CA LEU A 297 40.07 -7.05 9.64
C LEU A 297 39.77 -8.45 9.07
N GLN A 298 40.74 -9.10 8.41
CA GLN A 298 40.61 -10.48 7.91
C GLN A 298 40.30 -11.49 9.02
N SER A 299 40.68 -11.16 10.25
CA SER A 299 40.50 -12.02 11.41
C SER A 299 39.05 -12.02 11.96
N LEU A 300 38.19 -11.11 11.50
CA LEU A 300 36.79 -10.99 11.92
C LEU A 300 35.87 -11.97 11.16
N ASN A 301 34.85 -12.49 11.84
CA ASN A 301 33.80 -13.26 11.17
C ASN A 301 32.74 -12.30 10.59
N ALA A 302 32.76 -12.12 9.26
CA ALA A 302 31.81 -11.31 8.50
C ALA A 302 30.68 -12.12 7.84
N GLY A 303 30.45 -13.37 8.25
CA GLY A 303 29.43 -14.26 7.70
C GLY A 303 28.42 -14.80 8.72
N GLU A 304 28.80 -15.02 9.98
CA GLU A 304 27.90 -15.58 11.03
C GLU A 304 26.79 -14.63 11.47
N TRP A 305 27.07 -13.33 11.50
CA TRP A 305 26.02 -12.31 11.69
C TRP A 305 25.03 -12.33 10.54
N PHE A 306 25.52 -12.70 9.34
CA PHE A 306 24.80 -12.64 8.10
C PHE A 306 24.02 -13.95 7.95
N VAL A 307 22.87 -13.89 8.60
CA VAL A 307 21.64 -13.74 7.83
C VAL A 307 21.31 -12.21 7.80
N GLU A 308 20.78 -11.56 6.76
CA GLU A 308 21.50 -10.96 5.60
C GLU A 308 21.30 -9.40 5.50
N ILE A 309 22.25 -8.49 5.06
CA ILE A 309 22.19 -7.24 4.14
C ILE A 309 23.60 -6.51 3.97
N LEU A 310 23.78 -5.24 3.44
CA LEU A 310 24.83 -4.71 2.44
C LEU A 310 25.20 -3.10 2.34
N TRP A 311 26.13 -2.51 1.45
CA TRP A 311 26.57 -1.00 1.21
C TRP A 311 26.30 -0.11 -0.07
N LEU A 312 26.35 1.25 -0.01
CA LEU A 312 25.79 2.21 -1.01
C LEU A 312 26.40 3.67 -1.30
N PRO A 313 27.38 4.29 -0.61
CA PRO A 313 27.61 5.75 -0.60
C PRO A 313 28.50 6.35 -1.72
N PRO A 314 28.59 7.70 -1.80
CA PRO A 314 29.19 8.41 -2.94
C PRO A 314 30.61 8.97 -2.72
N ASP A 315 31.25 8.74 -1.57
CA ASP A 315 32.49 9.42 -1.17
C ASP A 315 33.72 9.02 -2.02
N GLU A 316 34.72 9.91 -2.10
CA GLU A 316 35.98 9.78 -2.85
C GLU A 316 35.87 9.42 -4.35
N ARG A 317 34.68 9.52 -4.96
CA ARG A 317 34.39 9.08 -6.34
C ARG A 317 35.35 9.58 -7.42
N ASP A 318 35.78 10.84 -7.36
CA ASP A 318 36.73 11.39 -8.34
C ASP A 318 38.14 10.75 -8.22
N ALA A 319 38.56 10.37 -7.01
CA ALA A 319 39.80 9.62 -6.80
C ALA A 319 39.66 8.16 -7.26
N VAL A 320 38.52 7.51 -6.98
CA VAL A 320 38.21 6.16 -7.48
C VAL A 320 38.18 6.13 -9.01
N SER A 321 37.56 7.12 -9.65
CA SER A 321 37.52 7.24 -11.12
C SER A 321 38.89 7.47 -11.76
N LEU A 322 39.85 8.04 -11.01
CA LEU A 322 41.23 8.24 -11.46
C LEU A 322 42.08 6.99 -11.25
N ALA A 323 41.93 6.32 -10.11
CA ALA A 323 42.68 5.11 -9.75
C ALA A 323 42.19 3.85 -10.48
N ALA A 324 40.89 3.77 -10.77
CA ALA A 324 40.24 2.62 -11.39
C ALA A 324 39.28 3.06 -12.52
N PRO A 325 39.79 3.62 -13.64
CA PRO A 325 38.96 4.16 -14.72
C PRO A 325 38.09 3.12 -15.45
N GLY A 326 38.35 1.82 -15.25
CA GLY A 326 37.50 0.73 -15.74
C GLY A 326 36.29 0.41 -14.87
N PHE A 327 36.16 1.00 -13.67
CA PHE A 327 35.01 0.76 -12.80
C PHE A 327 33.79 1.53 -13.29
N ILE A 328 32.66 0.83 -13.45
CA ILE A 328 31.40 1.43 -13.85
C ILE A 328 30.91 2.34 -12.72
N GLN A 329 30.98 3.66 -12.94
CA GLN A 329 30.54 4.64 -11.96
C GLN A 329 29.01 4.71 -11.92
N VAL A 330 28.47 4.20 -10.81
CA VAL A 330 27.03 4.19 -10.51
C VAL A 330 26.70 5.36 -9.57
N TYR A 331 25.86 6.27 -10.03
CA TYR A 331 25.53 7.54 -9.36
C TYR A 331 24.21 7.44 -8.59
N ASN A 332 24.14 8.04 -7.38
CA ASN A 332 22.89 8.14 -6.61
C ASN A 332 22.15 9.48 -6.83
N ASN A 333 22.65 10.33 -7.73
CA ASN A 333 22.10 11.65 -8.04
C ASN A 333 22.06 11.88 -9.56
N LEU A 334 20.86 12.13 -10.11
CA LEU A 334 20.65 12.36 -11.54
C LEU A 334 21.44 13.57 -12.08
N LYS A 335 21.40 14.71 -11.37
CA LYS A 335 22.04 15.95 -11.84
C LYS A 335 23.56 15.81 -11.88
N GLU A 336 24.14 15.14 -10.89
CA GLU A 336 25.57 14.83 -10.86
C GLU A 336 25.97 13.90 -12.01
N MET A 337 25.21 12.82 -12.23
CA MET A 337 25.44 11.90 -13.36
C MET A 337 25.45 12.65 -14.69
N LEU A 338 24.46 13.51 -14.94
CA LEU A 338 24.38 14.28 -16.19
C LEU A 338 25.56 15.24 -16.34
N ASN A 339 25.93 15.98 -15.29
CA ASN A 339 27.08 16.89 -15.29
C ASN A 339 28.40 16.17 -15.59
N LYS A 340 28.63 15.00 -14.98
CA LYS A 340 29.83 14.17 -15.18
C LYS A 340 29.75 13.28 -16.44
N ARG A 341 28.70 13.43 -17.27
CA ARG A 341 28.39 12.60 -18.46
C ARG A 341 28.26 11.10 -18.17
N GLY A 342 28.01 10.73 -16.91
CA GLY A 342 27.82 9.36 -16.46
C GLY A 342 26.66 8.64 -17.17
N THR A 343 26.70 7.31 -17.12
CA THR A 343 25.76 6.44 -17.83
C THR A 343 24.94 5.53 -16.91
N HIS A 344 25.28 5.40 -15.63
CA HIS A 344 24.64 4.46 -14.71
C HIS A 344 24.09 5.18 -13.47
N LEU A 345 22.78 5.12 -13.29
CA LEU A 345 22.03 5.74 -12.19
C LEU A 345 21.51 4.65 -11.24
N ASN A 346 21.59 4.88 -9.94
CA ASN A 346 21.10 3.99 -8.87
C ASN A 346 20.36 4.82 -7.83
N MET A 347 19.07 5.04 -8.06
CA MET A 347 18.26 5.93 -7.24
C MET A 347 17.12 5.19 -6.57
N LYS A 348 16.67 5.74 -5.43
CA LYS A 348 15.43 5.26 -4.82
C LYS A 348 14.28 5.44 -5.82
N TYR A 349 13.46 4.40 -6.01
CA TYR A 349 12.44 4.36 -7.06
C TYR A 349 11.45 5.55 -7.01
N SER A 350 11.27 6.18 -5.85
CA SER A 350 10.40 7.33 -5.60
C SER A 350 11.00 8.69 -6.02
N LYS A 351 12.25 8.72 -6.51
CA LYS A 351 12.99 9.95 -6.86
C LYS A 351 12.91 10.38 -8.32
N LEU A 352 12.37 9.53 -9.19
CA LEU A 352 12.25 9.77 -10.62
C LEU A 352 10.81 9.49 -11.05
N SER A 353 10.26 10.35 -11.89
CA SER A 353 9.01 10.09 -12.60
C SER A 353 9.21 9.02 -13.67
N THR A 354 8.11 8.41 -14.12
CA THR A 354 8.17 7.35 -15.14
C THR A 354 8.52 7.89 -16.53
N GLU A 355 8.24 9.17 -16.74
CA GLU A 355 8.61 9.98 -17.89
C GLU A 355 10.13 10.23 -17.91
N GLU A 356 10.72 10.66 -16.79
CA GLU A 356 12.18 10.82 -16.65
C GLU A 356 12.91 9.48 -16.84
N ILE A 357 12.37 8.37 -16.31
CA ILE A 357 12.94 7.04 -16.55
C ILE A 357 12.95 6.74 -18.06
N ARG A 358 11.84 6.95 -18.79
CA ARG A 358 11.78 6.74 -20.25
C ARG A 358 12.73 7.64 -21.02
N GLU A 359 12.84 8.91 -20.65
CA GLU A 359 13.75 9.88 -21.29
C GLU A 359 15.23 9.51 -21.06
N LEU A 360 15.60 9.06 -19.87
CA LEU A 360 16.96 8.59 -19.60
C LEU A 360 17.28 7.33 -20.42
N ARG A 361 16.31 6.44 -20.60
CA ARG A 361 16.47 5.21 -21.39
C ARG A 361 16.57 5.48 -22.88
N SER A 362 15.84 6.45 -23.44
CA SER A 362 16.00 6.85 -24.85
C SER A 362 17.37 7.47 -25.14
N HIS A 363 18.04 8.02 -24.13
CA HIS A 363 19.42 8.52 -24.20
C HIS A 363 20.49 7.49 -23.76
N ASN A 364 20.18 6.19 -23.85
CA ASN A 364 21.08 5.07 -23.52
C ASN A 364 21.70 5.13 -22.12
N LYS A 365 20.98 5.66 -21.12
CA LYS A 365 21.37 5.58 -19.72
C LYS A 365 20.86 4.28 -19.09
N THR A 366 21.68 3.69 -18.23
CA THR A 366 21.29 2.60 -17.33
C THR A 366 20.66 3.20 -16.09
N VAL A 367 19.43 2.81 -15.76
CA VAL A 367 18.67 3.27 -14.59
C VAL A 367 18.33 2.06 -13.72
N ASN A 368 19.05 1.91 -12.61
CA ASN A 368 18.73 1.00 -11.52
C ASN A 368 17.88 1.71 -10.46
N LEU A 369 16.86 1.02 -9.98
CA LEU A 369 15.94 1.55 -8.96
C LEU A 369 15.88 0.62 -7.76
N TRP A 370 15.98 1.20 -6.55
CA TRP A 370 16.12 0.44 -5.31
C TRP A 370 15.24 0.95 -4.16
N VAL A 371 14.92 0.14 -3.15
CA VAL A 371 14.77 -1.33 -3.24
C VAL A 371 13.37 -1.61 -3.80
N VAL A 372 13.19 -2.67 -4.57
CA VAL A 372 11.91 -3.03 -5.21
C VAL A 372 11.56 -4.46 -4.84
N ASN A 373 10.66 -4.65 -3.89
CA ASN A 373 10.34 -5.96 -3.32
C ASN A 373 8.99 -6.52 -3.79
N GLU A 374 8.11 -5.66 -4.30
CA GLU A 374 6.73 -6.01 -4.62
C GLU A 374 6.48 -6.23 -6.13
N PRO A 375 5.68 -7.25 -6.53
CA PRO A 375 5.32 -7.50 -7.92
C PRO A 375 4.71 -6.30 -8.64
N TRP A 376 3.87 -5.53 -7.95
CA TRP A 376 3.19 -4.38 -8.55
C TRP A 376 4.19 -3.25 -8.85
N LEU A 377 5.16 -3.00 -7.97
CA LEU A 377 6.18 -1.97 -8.15
C LEU A 377 7.19 -2.39 -9.21
N PHE A 378 7.63 -3.65 -9.19
CA PHE A 378 8.46 -4.19 -10.27
C PHE A 378 7.76 -4.08 -11.63
N SER A 379 6.46 -4.35 -11.68
CA SER A 379 5.66 -4.23 -12.90
C SER A 379 5.56 -2.79 -13.41
N LEU A 380 5.36 -1.83 -12.50
CA LEU A 380 5.33 -0.41 -12.82
C LEU A 380 6.66 0.07 -13.41
N LEU A 381 7.78 -0.32 -12.79
CA LEU A 381 9.12 0.11 -13.22
C LEU A 381 9.58 -0.59 -14.50
N TRP A 382 9.15 -1.84 -14.73
CA TRP A 382 9.28 -2.53 -16.02
C TRP A 382 8.51 -1.76 -17.11
N CYS A 383 7.27 -1.35 -16.87
CA CYS A 383 6.50 -0.55 -17.83
C CYS A 383 7.05 0.88 -18.03
N ALA A 384 7.72 1.45 -17.02
CA ALA A 384 8.50 2.68 -17.16
C ALA A 384 9.81 2.49 -17.95
N GLY A 385 10.23 1.25 -18.20
CA GLY A 385 11.43 0.93 -18.99
C GLY A 385 12.74 0.99 -18.20
N ALA A 386 12.70 0.95 -16.86
CA ALA A 386 13.89 0.92 -16.01
C ALA A 386 14.91 -0.13 -16.50
N SER A 387 16.20 0.16 -16.40
CA SER A 387 17.22 -0.79 -16.85
C SER A 387 17.41 -1.94 -15.89
N SER A 388 17.17 -1.69 -14.60
CA SER A 388 17.24 -2.71 -13.57
C SER A 388 16.50 -2.30 -12.30
N VAL A 389 16.23 -3.28 -11.45
CA VAL A 389 15.88 -3.02 -10.05
C VAL A 389 16.80 -3.80 -9.11
N THR A 390 17.10 -3.17 -7.99
CA THR A 390 17.61 -3.82 -6.79
C THR A 390 16.44 -4.43 -6.04
N THR A 391 16.51 -5.70 -5.66
CA THR A 391 15.43 -6.39 -4.96
C THR A 391 15.95 -7.33 -3.89
N ASN A 392 15.25 -7.39 -2.76
CA ASN A 392 15.43 -8.44 -1.76
C ASN A 392 14.56 -9.67 -2.14
N SER A 393 13.36 -9.44 -2.69
CA SER A 393 12.40 -10.46 -3.15
C SER A 393 12.72 -11.09 -4.53
N CYS A 394 14.00 -11.27 -4.86
CA CYS A 394 14.45 -11.81 -6.16
C CYS A 394 13.80 -13.15 -6.54
N HIS A 395 13.53 -14.02 -5.56
CA HIS A 395 12.89 -15.32 -5.74
C HIS A 395 11.44 -15.23 -6.26
N LEU A 396 10.76 -14.11 -5.96
CA LEU A 396 9.36 -13.87 -6.28
C LEU A 396 9.21 -12.99 -7.54
N LEU A 397 10.16 -12.08 -7.81
CA LEU A 397 10.16 -11.26 -9.02
C LEU A 397 10.75 -11.96 -10.25
N ARG A 398 11.70 -12.91 -10.07
CA ARG A 398 12.32 -13.66 -11.19
C ARG A 398 11.27 -14.39 -12.04
N ASP A 399 10.32 -15.03 -11.37
CA ASP A 399 9.33 -15.91 -11.96
C ASP A 399 8.17 -15.12 -12.65
N MET A 400 8.25 -13.78 -12.67
CA MET A 400 7.35 -12.91 -13.42
C MET A 400 7.72 -12.86 -14.92
N GLU A 401 6.97 -13.61 -15.73
CA GLU A 401 7.08 -13.64 -17.20
C GLU A 401 6.57 -12.35 -17.87
N ARG A 402 5.60 -11.67 -17.25
CA ARG A 402 5.02 -10.40 -17.70
C ARG A 402 4.77 -9.48 -16.50
N PRO A 403 4.73 -8.15 -16.69
CA PRO A 403 4.33 -7.26 -15.61
C PRO A 403 2.87 -7.56 -15.24
N SER A 404 2.57 -7.63 -13.95
CA SER A 404 1.20 -7.72 -13.44
C SER A 404 0.42 -6.49 -13.88
N TRP A 405 -0.88 -6.66 -14.11
CA TRP A 405 -1.83 -5.56 -14.37
C TRP A 405 -1.60 -4.76 -15.67
N VAL A 406 -0.82 -5.27 -16.61
CA VAL A 406 -0.68 -4.69 -17.97
C VAL A 406 -1.94 -4.87 -18.78
N MET A 407 -2.37 -3.80 -19.46
CA MET A 407 -3.49 -3.82 -20.39
C MET A 407 -3.30 -2.75 -21.46
N SER A 408 -3.59 -3.06 -22.73
CA SER A 408 -3.45 -2.06 -23.80
C SER A 408 -4.45 -0.90 -23.64
N PRO A 409 -4.14 0.32 -24.14
CA PRO A 409 -5.06 1.46 -24.09
C PRO A 409 -6.43 1.21 -24.76
N LEU A 410 -6.51 0.25 -25.68
CA LEU A 410 -7.77 -0.17 -26.31
C LEU A 410 -8.56 -1.10 -25.39
N GLN A 411 -7.91 -2.15 -24.86
CA GLN A 411 -8.53 -3.06 -23.89
C GLN A 411 -9.02 -2.32 -22.64
N TYR A 412 -8.24 -1.36 -22.11
CA TYR A 412 -8.67 -0.55 -20.97
C TYR A 412 -9.90 0.29 -21.30
N ARG A 413 -9.92 0.99 -22.44
CA ARG A 413 -11.08 1.78 -22.86
C ARG A 413 -12.33 0.93 -23.08
N ILE A 414 -12.19 -0.27 -23.64
CA ILE A 414 -13.30 -1.23 -23.78
C ILE A 414 -13.78 -1.70 -22.41
N ALA A 415 -12.87 -2.16 -21.54
CA ALA A 415 -13.21 -2.65 -20.21
C ALA A 415 -13.89 -1.57 -19.36
N TRP A 416 -13.34 -0.36 -19.33
CA TRP A 416 -13.93 0.81 -18.69
C TRP A 416 -15.33 1.11 -19.22
N THR A 417 -15.48 1.27 -20.54
CA THR A 417 -16.79 1.60 -21.15
C THR A 417 -17.83 0.52 -20.86
N VAL A 418 -17.46 -0.76 -20.90
CA VAL A 418 -18.36 -1.88 -20.62
C VAL A 418 -18.73 -1.95 -19.14
N VAL A 419 -17.76 -1.84 -18.22
CA VAL A 419 -18.01 -1.89 -16.77
C VAL A 419 -18.91 -0.73 -16.34
N ASP A 420 -18.62 0.50 -16.78
CA ASP A 420 -19.41 1.67 -16.44
C ASP A 420 -20.83 1.61 -17.06
N ALA A 421 -20.97 1.17 -18.31
CA ALA A 421 -22.28 1.00 -18.94
C ALA A 421 -23.13 -0.09 -18.26
N VAL A 422 -22.53 -1.24 -17.92
CA VAL A 422 -23.21 -2.32 -17.19
C VAL A 422 -23.62 -1.85 -15.80
N ALA A 423 -22.73 -1.17 -15.07
CA ALA A 423 -23.03 -0.58 -13.76
C ALA A 423 -24.18 0.43 -13.84
N PHE A 424 -24.16 1.34 -14.82
CA PHE A 424 -25.22 2.32 -15.05
C PHE A 424 -26.57 1.67 -15.38
N LEU A 425 -26.58 0.66 -16.26
CA LEU A 425 -27.79 -0.09 -16.60
C LEU A 425 -28.36 -0.85 -15.38
N LEU A 426 -27.50 -1.53 -14.61
CA LEU A 426 -27.89 -2.22 -13.37
C LEU A 426 -28.46 -1.26 -12.33
N MET A 427 -27.79 -0.14 -12.07
CA MET A 427 -28.27 0.88 -11.13
C MET A 427 -29.60 1.50 -11.60
N THR A 428 -29.76 1.74 -12.90
CA THR A 428 -31.01 2.25 -13.47
C THR A 428 -32.16 1.24 -13.32
N ALA A 429 -31.91 -0.05 -13.62
CA ALA A 429 -32.89 -1.12 -13.42
C ALA A 429 -33.28 -1.27 -11.94
N LEU A 430 -32.30 -1.26 -11.02
CA LEU A 430 -32.53 -1.31 -9.58
C LEU A 430 -33.34 -0.11 -9.08
N PHE A 431 -33.08 1.10 -9.59
CA PHE A 431 -33.89 2.28 -9.27
C PHE A 431 -35.33 2.17 -9.78
N ILE A 432 -35.53 1.69 -11.01
CA ILE A 432 -36.87 1.47 -11.59
C ILE A 432 -37.66 0.45 -10.76
N VAL A 433 -37.06 -0.71 -10.46
CA VAL A 433 -37.67 -1.77 -9.64
C VAL A 433 -38.04 -1.24 -8.26
N GLN A 434 -37.13 -0.54 -7.57
CA GLN A 434 -37.46 0.04 -6.27
C GLN A 434 -38.55 1.11 -6.33
N ARG A 435 -38.55 1.94 -7.38
CA ARG A 435 -39.56 2.99 -7.59
C ARG A 435 -40.95 2.41 -7.85
N THR A 436 -41.07 1.37 -8.67
CA THR A 436 -42.35 0.69 -8.94
C THR A 436 -42.86 -0.04 -7.69
N THR A 437 -42.02 -0.80 -6.99
CA THR A 437 -42.37 -1.43 -5.71
C THR A 437 -42.85 -0.41 -4.69
N HIS A 438 -42.11 0.70 -4.50
CA HIS A 438 -42.50 1.76 -3.57
C HIS A 438 -43.79 2.47 -3.97
N SER A 439 -44.09 2.59 -5.27
CA SER A 439 -45.37 3.14 -5.74
C SER A 439 -46.53 2.22 -5.37
N HIS A 440 -46.41 0.92 -5.66
CA HIS A 440 -47.44 -0.08 -5.31
C HIS A 440 -47.66 -0.19 -3.79
N SER A 441 -46.60 -0.19 -2.97
CA SER A 441 -46.75 -0.18 -1.51
C SER A 441 -47.53 1.04 -1.02
N ARG A 442 -47.26 2.22 -1.60
CA ARG A 442 -47.93 3.48 -1.24
C ARG A 442 -49.38 3.54 -1.75
N GLU A 443 -49.70 2.82 -2.81
CA GLU A 443 -51.09 2.63 -3.28
C GLU A 443 -51.85 1.65 -2.39
N LYS A 444 -51.27 0.49 -2.00
CA LYS A 444 -51.85 -0.43 -1.00
C LYS A 444 -52.14 0.32 0.32
N GLU A 445 -51.18 1.08 0.83
CA GLU A 445 -51.30 1.90 2.05
C GLU A 445 -52.42 2.95 1.95
N LYS A 446 -52.58 3.61 0.79
CA LYS A 446 -53.71 4.53 0.54
C LYS A 446 -55.07 3.83 0.44
N ARG A 447 -55.11 2.54 0.06
CA ARG A 447 -56.35 1.77 -0.11
C ARG A 447 -56.84 1.10 1.17
N GLY A 448 -56.12 1.26 2.28
CA GLY A 448 -56.47 0.70 3.59
C GLY A 448 -56.18 -0.79 3.76
N ASP A 449 -55.54 -1.43 2.78
CA ASP A 449 -55.29 -2.88 2.77
C ASP A 449 -54.04 -3.22 3.61
N ASN A 450 -54.24 -3.35 4.92
CA ASN A 450 -53.17 -3.49 5.90
C ASN A 450 -52.67 -4.93 6.07
N THR A 451 -52.46 -5.65 4.96
CA THR A 451 -51.64 -6.87 4.96
C THR A 451 -50.16 -6.48 5.11
N SER A 452 -49.50 -7.00 6.14
CA SER A 452 -48.17 -6.53 6.55
C SER A 452 -47.11 -6.74 5.45
N ALA A 453 -46.58 -5.64 4.91
CA ALA A 453 -45.59 -5.58 3.84
C ALA A 453 -44.19 -6.18 4.17
N TRP A 454 -44.07 -6.95 5.25
CA TRP A 454 -42.84 -7.61 5.68
C TRP A 454 -42.65 -9.03 5.12
N ASN A 455 -43.71 -9.66 4.58
CA ASN A 455 -43.63 -11.04 4.06
C ASN A 455 -43.22 -11.12 2.58
N GLU A 456 -43.38 -10.05 1.78
CA GLU A 456 -43.12 -10.07 0.33
C GLU A 456 -41.63 -9.89 -0.04
N LEU A 457 -40.71 -9.77 0.92
CA LEU A 457 -39.31 -9.32 0.69
C LEU A 457 -38.21 -10.38 0.88
N MET A 458 -38.55 -11.67 0.98
CA MET A 458 -37.58 -12.78 1.02
C MET A 458 -38.03 -14.00 0.19
N PRO A 459 -37.57 -14.13 -1.07
CA PRO A 459 -37.83 -15.32 -1.90
C PRO A 459 -36.82 -16.47 -1.71
N PHE A 460 -35.74 -16.28 -0.92
CA PHE A 460 -34.54 -17.13 -0.97
C PHE A 460 -34.06 -17.65 0.40
N LEU A 461 -34.97 -18.05 1.28
CA LEU A 461 -34.65 -18.92 2.42
C LEU A 461 -35.56 -20.14 2.39
N PRO A 462 -35.03 -21.38 2.43
CA PRO A 462 -35.85 -22.58 2.57
C PRO A 462 -36.61 -22.55 3.89
N THR A 463 -37.90 -22.89 3.86
CA THR A 463 -38.73 -23.02 5.06
C THR A 463 -38.48 -24.36 5.74
N VAL A 464 -37.82 -24.32 6.91
CA VAL A 464 -37.87 -25.35 7.97
C VAL A 464 -37.92 -24.64 9.33
#